data_AF-A0A7X8QN37-F1
#
_entry.id   AF-A0A7X8QN37-F1
#
_cell.length_a   1.000
_cell.length_b   1.000
_cell.length_c   1.000
_cell.angle_alpha   90.00
_cell.angle_beta   90.00
_cell.angle_gamma   90.00
#
_symmetry.space_group_name_H-M   'P 1'
#
loop_
_entity.id
_entity.type
_entity.pdbx_description
1 polymer ?
#
loop_
_entity_poly.entity_id
_entity_poly.type
_entity_poly.pdbx_seq_one_letter_code
_entity_poly.pdbx_strand_id
1 'polypeptide(L)'
;MYKDKKTETLHACAGVAIVRTSYPFSKAYQLAEDLCSNAKGRLRKDDPTGEANFSLIDWHIEQGDLMGSIQEIREKNYKTLDHKKLYMRPLYLNHPNQWNHYYNFLQAFRYITKLEIHEKKVARNKLKKLREVLKQGEKETQIFLESNQISNYFPPLQETIGDYCFYKDTCMYYDAIEMLDLFQELQEEKEIKREEVS
;
A
#
# COMPACT_ATOMS: atom_id res chain seq x y z
N MET A 1 16.80 21.43 -39.42
CA MET A 1 16.33 21.80 -38.06
C MET A 1 15.29 20.78 -37.63
N TYR A 2 15.72 19.72 -36.93
CA TYR A 2 14.78 18.88 -36.20
C TYR A 2 14.27 19.71 -35.03
N LYS A 3 12.96 19.98 -34.98
CA LYS A 3 12.33 20.57 -33.79
C LYS A 3 12.64 19.65 -32.62
N ASP A 4 13.25 20.19 -31.57
CA ASP A 4 13.34 19.54 -30.27
C ASP A 4 11.94 19.04 -29.89
N LYS A 5 11.76 17.71 -29.93
CA LYS A 5 10.55 17.07 -29.44
C LYS A 5 10.55 17.32 -27.93
N LYS A 6 9.74 18.29 -27.49
CA LYS A 6 9.47 18.53 -26.08
C LYS A 6 8.93 17.20 -25.52
N THR A 7 9.71 16.53 -24.68
CA THR A 7 9.26 15.32 -23.99
C THR A 7 8.18 15.75 -23.01
N GLU A 8 6.92 15.50 -23.34
CA GLU A 8 5.82 15.74 -22.41
C GLU A 8 5.81 14.65 -21.35
N THR A 9 5.80 15.05 -20.09
CA THR A 9 5.72 14.13 -18.96
C THR A 9 4.30 13.59 -18.88
N LEU A 10 4.11 12.31 -19.21
CA LEU A 10 2.83 11.64 -19.05
C LEU A 10 2.66 11.14 -17.62
N HIS A 11 1.43 11.23 -17.12
CA HIS A 11 1.04 10.66 -15.83
C HIS A 11 -0.08 9.64 -16.02
N ALA A 12 -0.17 8.68 -15.10
CA ALA A 12 -1.16 7.62 -15.17
C ALA A 12 -1.73 7.28 -13.78
N CYS A 13 -3.02 6.98 -13.74
CA CYS A 13 -3.64 6.37 -12.58
C CYS A 13 -3.99 4.92 -12.92
N ALA A 14 -3.75 4.01 -11.98
CA ALA A 14 -4.03 2.59 -12.13
C ALA A 14 -4.90 2.06 -10.99
N GLY A 15 -5.78 1.12 -11.32
CA GLY A 15 -6.59 0.37 -10.37
C GLY A 15 -6.36 -1.13 -10.53
N VAL A 16 -6.10 -1.84 -9.44
CA VAL A 16 -5.80 -3.28 -9.46
C VAL A 16 -6.78 -4.04 -8.57
N ALA A 17 -7.67 -4.81 -9.20
CA ALA A 17 -8.54 -5.75 -8.50
C ALA A 17 -7.84 -7.12 -8.39
N ILE A 18 -7.64 -7.60 -7.16
CA ILE A 18 -7.07 -8.92 -6.89
C ILE A 18 -8.22 -9.83 -6.43
N VAL A 19 -8.55 -10.84 -7.25
CA VAL A 19 -9.75 -11.68 -7.06
C VAL A 19 -9.42 -13.16 -7.20
N ARG A 20 -10.30 -14.03 -6.68
CA ARG A 20 -10.22 -15.48 -6.95
C ARG A 20 -10.54 -15.77 -8.41
N THR A 21 -10.00 -16.86 -8.96
CA THR A 21 -10.20 -17.29 -10.36
C THR A 21 -11.67 -17.44 -10.75
N SER A 22 -12.53 -17.86 -9.82
CA SER A 22 -13.97 -18.03 -10.06
C SER A 22 -14.79 -16.74 -9.94
N TYR A 23 -14.15 -15.61 -9.60
CA TYR A 23 -14.85 -14.34 -9.48
C TYR A 23 -15.26 -13.80 -10.86
N PRO A 24 -16.51 -13.33 -11.05
CA PRO A 24 -16.97 -12.87 -12.36
C PRO A 24 -16.09 -11.77 -12.94
N PHE A 25 -15.57 -11.97 -14.16
CA PHE A 25 -14.66 -11.03 -14.81
C PHE A 25 -15.25 -9.60 -14.91
N SER A 26 -16.53 -9.48 -15.26
CA SER A 26 -17.20 -8.18 -15.35
C SER A 26 -17.18 -7.41 -14.03
N LYS A 27 -17.34 -8.11 -12.90
CA LYS A 27 -17.23 -7.51 -11.57
C LYS A 27 -15.79 -7.13 -11.24
N ALA A 28 -14.81 -7.97 -11.59
CA ALA A 28 -13.39 -7.67 -11.37
C ALA A 28 -12.96 -6.43 -12.16
N TYR A 29 -13.39 -6.33 -13.41
CA TYR A 29 -13.14 -5.18 -14.27
C TYR A 29 -13.76 -3.91 -13.70
N GLN A 30 -15.02 -3.96 -13.28
CA GLN A 30 -15.68 -2.82 -12.64
C GLN A 30 -14.93 -2.38 -11.36
N LEU A 31 -14.51 -3.33 -10.52
CA LEU A 31 -13.73 -3.02 -9.32
C LEU A 31 -12.39 -2.35 -9.67
N ALA A 32 -11.70 -2.81 -10.71
CA ALA A 32 -10.46 -2.18 -11.19
C ALA A 32 -10.70 -0.74 -11.68
N GLU A 33 -11.78 -0.49 -12.41
CA GLU A 33 -12.17 0.86 -12.86
C GLU A 33 -12.53 1.79 -11.69
N ASP A 34 -13.24 1.28 -10.68
CA ASP A 34 -13.58 2.03 -9.47
C ASP A 34 -12.31 2.42 -8.69
N LEU A 35 -11.34 1.51 -8.59
CA LEU A 35 -10.04 1.77 -7.96
C LEU A 35 -9.22 2.80 -8.76
N CYS A 36 -9.20 2.69 -10.09
CA CYS A 36 -8.56 3.69 -10.95
C CYS A 36 -9.23 5.07 -10.78
N SER A 37 -10.55 5.09 -10.66
CA SER A 37 -11.33 6.30 -10.40
C SER A 37 -11.03 6.91 -9.02
N ASN A 38 -10.78 6.10 -7.99
CA ASN A 38 -10.31 6.58 -6.68
C ASN A 38 -8.95 7.26 -6.79
N ALA A 39 -8.00 6.67 -7.50
CA ALA A 39 -6.68 7.25 -7.73
C ALA A 39 -6.79 8.61 -8.45
N LYS A 40 -7.56 8.68 -9.53
CA LYS A 40 -7.86 9.93 -10.24
C LYS A 40 -8.56 10.96 -9.34
N GLY A 41 -9.50 10.50 -8.50
CA GLY A 41 -10.22 11.34 -7.56
C GLY A 41 -9.32 11.92 -6.48
N ARG A 42 -8.32 11.17 -6.02
CA ARG A 42 -7.29 11.68 -5.10
C ARG A 42 -6.40 12.70 -5.79
N LEU A 43 -5.94 12.40 -7.01
CA LEU A 43 -5.12 13.31 -7.79
C LEU A 43 -5.81 14.67 -8.00
N ARG A 44 -7.07 14.68 -8.42
CA ARG A 44 -7.84 15.94 -8.60
C ARG A 44 -7.99 16.77 -7.31
N LYS A 45 -7.96 16.14 -6.14
CA LYS A 45 -8.04 16.83 -4.85
C LYS A 45 -6.69 17.42 -4.44
N ASP A 46 -5.62 16.66 -4.65
CA ASP A 46 -4.28 17.01 -4.18
C ASP A 46 -3.54 17.92 -5.20
N ASP A 47 -3.85 17.81 -6.49
CA ASP A 47 -3.35 18.65 -7.60
C ASP A 47 -4.50 19.15 -8.48
N PRO A 48 -5.24 20.19 -8.05
CA PRO A 48 -6.37 20.73 -8.81
C PRO A 48 -5.96 21.42 -10.12
N THR A 49 -4.71 21.89 -10.24
CA THR A 49 -4.20 22.55 -11.45
C THR A 49 -3.75 21.53 -12.49
N GLY A 50 -3.44 20.30 -12.08
CA GLY A 50 -2.98 19.22 -12.96
C GLY A 50 -1.54 19.42 -13.44
N GLU A 51 -0.78 20.31 -12.78
CA GLU A 51 0.56 20.69 -13.19
C GLU A 51 1.62 19.69 -12.71
N ALA A 52 1.33 18.98 -11.61
CA ALA A 52 2.33 18.20 -10.89
C ALA A 52 2.56 16.79 -11.48
N ASN A 53 1.77 16.39 -12.49
CA ASN A 53 1.95 15.16 -13.28
C ASN A 53 2.16 13.91 -12.43
N PHE A 54 1.38 13.76 -11.35
CA PHE A 54 1.51 12.60 -10.46
C PHE A 54 0.81 11.36 -11.00
N SER A 55 1.47 10.22 -10.83
CA SER A 55 0.95 8.89 -11.10
C SER A 55 0.61 8.18 -9.80
N LEU A 56 -0.56 7.54 -9.76
CA LEU A 56 -1.07 6.87 -8.57
C LEU A 56 -1.54 5.46 -8.89
N ILE A 57 -1.45 4.58 -7.89
CA ILE A 57 -1.99 3.22 -7.96
C ILE A 57 -2.90 2.94 -6.77
N ASP A 58 -4.06 2.36 -7.01
CA ASP A 58 -4.94 1.83 -5.96
C ASP A 58 -5.19 0.34 -6.20
N TRP A 59 -5.37 -0.44 -5.13
CA TRP A 59 -5.70 -1.85 -5.25
C TRP A 59 -6.69 -2.32 -4.19
N HIS A 60 -7.30 -3.48 -4.44
CA HIS A 60 -8.15 -4.14 -3.46
C HIS A 60 -8.11 -5.64 -3.65
N ILE A 61 -8.04 -6.37 -2.54
CA ILE A 61 -8.19 -7.83 -2.52
C ILE A 61 -9.66 -8.14 -2.20
N GLU A 62 -10.37 -8.73 -3.15
CA GLU A 62 -11.70 -9.25 -2.91
C GLU A 62 -11.61 -10.48 -1.98
N GLN A 63 -12.39 -10.46 -0.90
CA GLN A 63 -12.40 -11.50 0.14
C GLN A 63 -13.77 -12.17 0.32
N GLY A 64 -14.68 -12.11 -0.67
CA GLY A 64 -16.05 -12.65 -0.64
C GLY A 64 -17.16 -11.62 -0.94
N ASP A 65 -18.42 -11.96 -0.61
CA ASP A 65 -19.70 -11.27 -0.92
C ASP A 65 -19.85 -9.83 -0.36
N LEU A 66 -18.83 -9.01 -0.56
CA LEU A 66 -18.84 -7.58 -0.29
C LEU A 66 -19.56 -6.91 -1.46
N MET A 67 -20.85 -6.66 -1.25
CA MET A 67 -21.67 -5.85 -2.14
C MET A 67 -21.49 -4.37 -1.82
N GLY A 68 -21.41 -3.55 -2.87
CA GLY A 68 -21.29 -2.10 -2.77
C GLY A 68 -20.09 -1.56 -3.54
N SER A 69 -19.99 -0.23 -3.56
CA SER A 69 -18.83 0.47 -4.09
C SER A 69 -17.58 0.18 -3.24
N ILE A 70 -16.40 0.34 -3.84
CA ILE A 70 -15.13 0.25 -3.11
C ILE A 70 -15.06 1.19 -1.90
N GLN A 71 -15.74 2.35 -1.97
CA GLN A 71 -15.83 3.29 -0.87
C GLN A 71 -16.62 2.71 0.31
N GLU A 72 -17.79 2.13 0.06
CA GLU A 72 -18.63 1.48 1.09
C GLU A 72 -17.93 0.28 1.71
N ILE A 73 -17.26 -0.52 0.88
CA ILE A 73 -16.48 -1.69 1.34
C ILE A 73 -15.37 -1.24 2.30
N ARG A 74 -14.65 -0.17 1.97
CA ARG A 74 -13.56 0.36 2.79
C ARG A 74 -14.07 1.05 4.05
N GLU A 75 -15.18 1.78 3.95
CA GLU A 75 -15.83 2.39 5.11
C GLU A 75 -16.23 1.33 6.15
N LYS A 76 -16.76 0.19 5.68
CA LYS A 76 -17.22 -0.90 6.56
C LYS A 76 -16.10 -1.79 7.09
N ASN A 77 -15.13 -2.15 6.25
CA ASN A 77 -14.17 -3.22 6.56
C ASN A 77 -12.73 -2.74 6.75
N TYR A 78 -12.44 -1.48 6.41
CA TYR A 78 -11.10 -0.89 6.49
C TYR A 78 -11.07 0.29 7.46
N LYS A 79 -11.89 0.19 8.51
CA LYS A 79 -11.83 1.03 9.69
C LYS A 79 -11.54 0.19 10.92
N THR A 80 -10.77 0.75 11.82
CA THR A 80 -10.55 0.20 13.14
C THR A 80 -11.75 0.47 14.05
N LEU A 81 -11.82 -0.22 15.19
CA LEU A 81 -12.84 0.06 16.21
C LEU A 81 -12.72 1.48 16.79
N ASP A 82 -11.51 2.07 16.79
CA ASP A 82 -11.26 3.48 17.14
C ASP A 82 -11.36 4.44 15.92
N HIS A 83 -12.04 4.01 14.84
CA HIS A 83 -12.39 4.80 13.66
C HIS A 83 -11.25 5.32 12.78
N LYS A 84 -10.03 4.77 12.94
CA LYS A 84 -8.87 5.03 12.08
C LYS A 84 -8.95 4.22 10.80
N LYS A 85 -8.37 4.74 9.73
CA LYS A 85 -8.30 4.11 8.41
C LYS A 85 -7.23 3.02 8.40
N LEU A 86 -7.55 1.85 7.85
CA LEU A 86 -6.61 0.71 7.78
C LEU A 86 -5.76 0.68 6.49
N TYR A 87 -5.80 1.68 5.62
CA TYR A 87 -5.09 1.62 4.34
C TYR A 87 -4.50 2.96 3.94
N MET A 88 -3.27 2.94 3.43
CA MET A 88 -2.58 4.14 2.93
C MET A 88 -2.93 4.44 1.47
N ARG A 89 -3.31 3.43 0.68
CA ARG A 89 -3.68 3.58 -0.73
C ARG A 89 -4.88 4.54 -0.97
N PRO A 90 -5.01 5.15 -2.16
CA PRO A 90 -4.12 5.10 -3.33
C PRO A 90 -2.70 5.61 -3.04
N LEU A 91 -1.69 5.03 -3.68
CA LEU A 91 -0.28 5.37 -3.48
C LEU A 91 0.27 6.21 -4.61
N TYR A 92 1.12 7.18 -4.26
CA TYR A 92 1.89 7.96 -5.21
C TYR A 92 3.12 7.19 -5.72
N LEU A 93 3.35 7.19 -7.04
CA LEU A 93 4.49 6.54 -7.67
C LEU A 93 5.68 7.49 -7.89
N ASN A 94 5.40 8.76 -8.16
CA ASN A 94 6.40 9.78 -8.52
C ASN A 94 6.25 11.07 -7.69
N HIS A 95 5.78 10.94 -6.44
CA HIS A 95 5.73 12.05 -5.47
C HIS A 95 6.37 11.62 -4.13
N PRO A 96 7.71 11.72 -3.99
CA PRO A 96 8.42 11.15 -2.84
C PRO A 96 8.17 11.88 -1.50
N ASN A 97 7.73 13.14 -1.55
CA ASN A 97 7.45 13.94 -0.35
C ASN A 97 6.05 13.66 0.23
N GLN A 98 5.30 12.72 -0.34
CA GLN A 98 3.98 12.35 0.12
C GLN A 98 4.05 11.02 0.86
N TRP A 99 3.65 10.99 2.13
CA TRP A 99 3.84 9.80 2.97
C TRP A 99 3.15 8.53 2.43
N ASN A 100 2.03 8.64 1.73
CA ASN A 100 1.39 7.50 1.05
C ASN A 100 1.99 7.30 -0.35
N HIS A 101 3.31 7.24 -0.45
CA HIS A 101 4.03 6.88 -1.67
C HIS A 101 4.42 5.41 -1.67
N TYR A 102 4.66 4.87 -2.87
CA TYR A 102 4.96 3.46 -3.10
C TYR A 102 6.17 2.96 -2.32
N TYR A 103 7.20 3.79 -2.17
CA TYR A 103 8.38 3.41 -1.39
C TYR A 103 8.05 3.17 0.08
N ASN A 104 7.15 3.93 0.70
CA ASN A 104 6.71 3.66 2.07
C ASN A 104 5.94 2.33 2.19
N PHE A 105 5.13 1.95 1.20
CA PHE A 105 4.55 0.60 1.15
C PHE A 105 5.63 -0.48 1.06
N LEU A 106 6.66 -0.29 0.21
CA LEU A 106 7.79 -1.23 0.13
C LEU A 106 8.56 -1.33 1.43
N GLN A 107 8.82 -0.22 2.12
CA GLN A 107 9.47 -0.23 3.43
C GLN A 107 8.63 -0.99 4.46
N ALA A 108 7.33 -0.70 4.56
CA ALA A 108 6.42 -1.45 5.43
C ALA A 108 6.46 -2.95 5.13
N PHE A 109 6.39 -3.34 3.85
CA PHE A 109 6.49 -4.74 3.42
C PHE A 109 7.83 -5.38 3.80
N ARG A 110 8.94 -4.67 3.58
CA ARG A 110 10.29 -5.14 3.94
C ARG A 110 10.45 -5.30 5.45
N TYR A 111 9.96 -4.36 6.26
CA TYR A 111 9.99 -4.46 7.72
C TYR A 111 9.21 -5.68 8.22
N ILE A 112 8.04 -5.95 7.66
CA ILE A 112 7.24 -7.13 8.04
C ILE A 112 7.90 -8.44 7.59
N THR A 113 8.45 -8.49 6.37
CA THR A 113 8.98 -9.74 5.79
C THR A 113 10.38 -10.11 6.29
N LYS A 114 11.16 -9.12 6.74
CA LYS A 114 12.48 -9.29 7.39
C LYS A 114 12.40 -9.31 8.92
N LEU A 115 11.20 -9.36 9.49
CA LEU A 115 10.99 -9.35 10.94
C LEU A 115 11.52 -10.65 11.56
N GLU A 116 12.51 -10.52 12.43
CA GLU A 116 13.16 -11.62 13.15
C GLU A 116 13.09 -11.38 14.66
N ILE A 117 12.80 -12.42 15.44
CA ILE A 117 12.86 -12.38 16.91
C ILE A 117 13.85 -13.47 17.35
N HIS A 118 14.87 -13.10 18.12
CA HIS A 118 15.95 -14.03 18.52
C HIS A 118 16.55 -14.76 17.30
N GLU A 119 16.88 -14.01 16.24
CA GLU A 119 17.48 -14.54 14.99
C GLU A 119 16.59 -15.54 14.24
N LYS A 120 15.29 -15.58 14.56
CA LYS A 120 14.32 -16.44 13.89
C LYS A 120 13.25 -15.59 13.23
N LYS A 121 13.04 -15.82 11.94
CA LYS A 121 11.96 -15.21 11.17
C LYS A 121 10.62 -15.41 11.88
N VAL A 122 9.87 -14.33 12.02
CA VAL A 122 8.58 -14.39 12.68
C VAL A 122 7.58 -15.25 11.90
N ALA A 123 6.89 -16.11 12.65
CA ALA A 123 5.90 -17.01 12.10
C ALA A 123 4.77 -16.22 11.42
N ARG A 124 4.35 -16.67 10.23
CA ARG A 124 3.22 -16.10 9.48
C ARG A 124 1.95 -15.97 10.34
N ASN A 125 1.68 -16.92 11.23
CA ASN A 125 0.52 -16.86 12.12
C ASN A 125 0.55 -15.65 13.06
N LYS A 126 1.74 -15.19 13.48
CA LYS A 126 1.89 -13.99 14.31
C LYS A 126 1.62 -12.71 13.50
N LEU A 127 2.04 -12.65 12.24
CA LEU A 127 1.71 -11.55 11.33
C LEU A 127 0.21 -11.52 11.00
N LYS A 128 -0.42 -12.68 10.81
CA LYS A 128 -1.88 -12.79 10.68
C LYS A 128 -2.61 -12.32 11.94
N LYS A 129 -2.08 -12.61 13.13
CA LYS A 129 -2.62 -12.08 14.39
C LYS A 129 -2.49 -10.56 14.47
N LEU A 130 -1.37 -9.99 14.04
CA LEU A 130 -1.19 -8.53 13.96
C LEU A 130 -2.24 -7.87 13.07
N ARG A 131 -2.59 -8.48 11.92
CA ARG A 131 -3.68 -8.00 11.05
C ARG A 131 -4.99 -7.80 11.82
N GLU A 132 -5.36 -8.78 12.65
CA GLU A 132 -6.60 -8.72 13.43
C GLU A 132 -6.51 -7.73 14.60
N VAL A 133 -5.33 -7.56 15.20
CA VAL A 133 -5.11 -6.56 16.25
C VAL A 133 -5.19 -5.14 15.69
N LEU A 134 -4.64 -4.89 14.49
CA LEU A 134 -4.71 -3.58 13.85
C LEU A 134 -6.15 -3.10 13.66
N LYS A 135 -7.09 -4.02 13.37
CA LYS A 135 -8.53 -3.70 13.28
C LYS A 135 -9.14 -3.22 14.60
N GLN A 136 -8.51 -3.54 15.74
CA GLN A 136 -8.99 -3.10 17.05
C GLN A 136 -8.55 -1.68 17.39
N GLY A 137 -7.53 -1.15 16.69
CA GLY A 137 -7.07 0.23 16.83
C GLY A 137 -5.66 0.36 17.36
N GLU A 138 -5.23 1.61 17.53
CA GLU A 138 -3.84 1.95 17.87
C GLU A 138 -3.45 1.44 19.27
N LYS A 139 -4.33 1.57 20.26
CA LYS A 139 -4.05 1.14 21.64
C LYS A 139 -3.83 -0.37 21.76
N GLU A 140 -4.70 -1.17 21.15
CA GLU A 140 -4.56 -2.63 21.16
C GLU A 140 -3.32 -3.06 20.36
N THR A 141 -2.99 -2.32 19.31
CA THR A 141 -1.74 -2.52 18.54
C THR A 141 -0.52 -2.25 19.40
N GLN A 142 -0.49 -1.15 20.14
CA GLN A 142 0.58 -0.83 21.09
C GLN A 142 0.80 -1.97 22.09
N ILE A 143 -0.27 -2.38 22.79
CA ILE A 143 -0.21 -3.46 23.79
C ILE A 143 0.33 -4.76 23.17
N PHE A 144 -0.13 -5.10 21.97
CA PHE A 144 0.34 -6.29 21.27
C PHE A 144 1.83 -6.20 20.91
N LEU A 145 2.29 -5.07 20.38
CA LEU A 145 3.68 -4.90 19.96
C LEU A 145 4.64 -4.92 21.16
N GLU A 146 4.28 -4.25 22.26
CA GLU A 146 5.07 -4.20 23.49
C GLU A 146 5.14 -5.57 24.17
N SER A 147 3.99 -6.22 24.38
CA SER A 147 3.94 -7.55 25.02
C SER A 147 4.69 -8.63 24.23
N ASN A 148 4.82 -8.43 22.92
CA ASN A 148 5.57 -9.32 22.04
C ASN A 148 7.01 -8.87 21.79
N GLN A 149 7.45 -7.76 22.37
CA GLN A 149 8.79 -7.17 22.20
C GLN A 149 9.16 -6.92 20.73
N ILE A 150 8.18 -6.44 19.94
CA ILE A 150 8.34 -6.19 18.50
C ILE A 150 8.07 -4.74 18.07
N SER A 151 7.94 -3.80 19.00
CA SER A 151 7.67 -2.39 18.68
C SER A 151 8.71 -1.79 17.74
N ASN A 152 10.00 -2.12 17.91
CA ASN A 152 11.11 -1.60 17.11
C ASN A 152 11.09 -2.05 15.63
N TYR A 153 10.25 -3.01 15.26
CA TYR A 153 10.13 -3.50 13.88
C TYR A 153 9.07 -2.76 13.06
N PHE A 154 8.37 -1.81 13.67
CA PHE A 154 7.36 -0.99 13.01
C PHE A 154 7.71 0.50 13.15
N PRO A 155 8.90 0.93 12.65
CA PRO A 155 9.32 2.31 12.76
C PRO A 155 8.39 3.25 11.98
N PRO A 156 8.45 4.57 12.24
CA PRO A 156 7.87 5.56 11.35
C PRO A 156 8.36 5.37 9.91
N LEU A 157 7.49 5.61 8.94
CA LEU A 157 7.83 5.65 7.52
C LEU A 157 8.26 7.07 7.10
N GLN A 158 8.77 7.25 5.88
CA GLN A 158 9.21 8.56 5.38
C GLN A 158 8.05 9.58 5.43
N GLU A 159 8.33 10.82 5.83
CA GLU A 159 7.33 11.89 6.00
C GLU A 159 6.23 11.60 7.04
N THR A 160 6.50 10.68 7.99
CA THR A 160 5.59 10.36 9.09
C THR A 160 6.25 10.55 10.46
N ILE A 161 5.42 10.70 11.48
CA ILE A 161 5.81 10.64 12.89
C ILE A 161 4.84 9.70 13.61
N GLY A 162 5.27 9.07 14.69
CA GLY A 162 4.40 8.22 15.51
C GLY A 162 4.88 6.78 15.59
N ASP A 163 4.34 6.08 16.58
CA ASP A 163 4.70 4.72 16.94
C ASP A 163 3.52 3.77 16.67
N TYR A 164 3.76 2.46 16.79
CA TYR A 164 2.71 1.43 16.79
C TYR A 164 1.87 1.32 15.50
N CYS A 165 2.50 1.56 14.34
CA CYS A 165 1.93 1.38 13.00
C CYS A 165 0.93 2.44 12.52
N PHE A 166 0.65 3.51 13.27
CA PHE A 166 -0.31 4.54 12.87
C PHE A 166 0.37 5.91 12.69
N TYR A 167 -0.09 6.66 11.68
CA TYR A 167 0.26 8.06 11.47
C TYR A 167 -1.03 8.83 11.20
N LYS A 168 -1.30 9.86 12.03
CA LYS A 168 -2.61 10.54 12.07
C LYS A 168 -3.72 9.47 12.24
N ASP A 169 -4.80 9.57 11.49
CA ASP A 169 -5.89 8.60 11.52
C ASP A 169 -5.71 7.46 10.50
N THR A 170 -4.47 7.05 10.17
CA THR A 170 -4.24 5.98 9.18
C THR A 170 -3.15 4.99 9.60
N CYS A 171 -3.44 3.70 9.44
CA CYS A 171 -2.47 2.63 9.58
C CYS A 171 -1.50 2.60 8.41
N MET A 172 -0.20 2.59 8.73
CA MET A 172 0.89 2.56 7.76
C MET A 172 1.21 1.15 7.24
N TYR A 173 0.93 0.11 8.02
CA TYR A 173 1.45 -1.25 7.78
C TYR A 173 0.41 -2.27 7.30
N TYR A 174 -0.88 -2.00 7.48
CA TYR A 174 -1.93 -2.99 7.20
C TYR A 174 -1.97 -3.40 5.71
N ASP A 175 -1.79 -2.46 4.79
CA ASP A 175 -1.70 -2.74 3.34
C ASP A 175 -0.58 -3.73 3.02
N ALA A 176 0.58 -3.62 3.69
CA ALA A 176 1.69 -4.53 3.52
C ALA A 176 1.41 -5.92 4.13
N ILE A 177 0.70 -5.99 5.26
CA ILE A 177 0.27 -7.26 5.88
C ILE A 177 -0.72 -8.00 4.98
N GLU A 178 -1.67 -7.31 4.37
CA GLU A 178 -2.62 -7.92 3.43
C GLU A 178 -1.94 -8.49 2.18
N MET A 179 -0.87 -7.84 1.74
CA MET A 179 -0.14 -8.23 0.53
C MET A 179 0.92 -9.32 0.77
N LEU A 180 1.09 -9.82 2.01
CA LEU A 180 2.16 -10.77 2.37
C LEU A 180 2.26 -12.02 1.48
N ASP A 181 1.12 -12.52 1.01
CA ASP A 181 1.05 -13.75 0.21
C ASP A 181 0.80 -13.45 -1.30
N LEU A 182 0.70 -12.18 -1.69
CA LEU A 182 0.30 -11.76 -3.04
C LEU A 182 1.31 -10.83 -3.73
N PHE A 183 2.12 -10.11 -2.96
CA PHE A 183 3.12 -9.19 -3.48
C PHE A 183 4.49 -9.85 -3.57
N GLN A 184 5.10 -9.72 -4.75
CA GLN A 184 6.49 -10.08 -4.99
C GLN A 184 7.25 -8.80 -5.33
N GLU A 185 8.23 -8.46 -4.51
CA GLU A 185 9.17 -7.40 -4.82
C GLU A 185 10.08 -7.85 -5.97
N LEU A 186 10.12 -7.06 -7.04
CA LEU A 186 11.04 -7.30 -8.15
C LEU A 186 12.44 -6.87 -7.72
N GLN A 187 13.44 -7.72 -7.97
CA GLN A 187 14.84 -7.28 -7.83
C GLN A 187 15.15 -6.37 -8.99
N GLU A 188 15.69 -5.19 -8.72
CA GLU A 188 16.30 -4.38 -9.78
C GLU A 188 17.39 -5.23 -10.44
N GLU A 189 17.22 -5.55 -11.72
CA GLU A 189 18.32 -6.04 -12.53
C GLU A 189 19.38 -4.95 -12.49
N LYS A 190 20.46 -5.18 -11.73
CA LYS A 190 21.69 -4.41 -11.92
C LYS A 190 22.01 -4.55 -13.40
N GLU A 191 21.91 -3.46 -14.15
CA GLU A 191 22.33 -3.39 -15.54
C GLU A 191 23.58 -4.25 -15.72
N ILE A 192 23.47 -5.26 -16.58
CA ILE A 192 24.59 -6.05 -17.05
C ILE A 192 25.48 -5.09 -17.87
N LYS A 193 26.31 -4.30 -17.17
CA LYS A 193 27.53 -3.75 -17.74
C LYS A 193 28.58 -4.86 -17.69
N ARG A 194 28.53 -5.76 -18.67
CA ARG A 194 29.70 -6.54 -19.11
C ARG A 194 29.61 -6.77 -20.60
N GLU A 195 30.47 -6.04 -21.29
CA GLU A 195 31.33 -6.59 -22.35
C GLU A 195 30.60 -7.23 -23.53
N GLU A 196 30.16 -6.39 -24.47
CA GLU A 196 30.58 -6.66 -25.85
C GLU A 196 31.96 -6.02 -26.05
N VAL A 197 32.96 -6.77 -25.60
CA VAL A 197 34.27 -6.76 -26.24
C VAL A 197 34.08 -7.45 -27.59
N SER A 198 34.09 -6.65 -28.66
CA SER A 198 34.78 -6.98 -29.91
C SER A 198 35.05 -5.70 -30.70
#